data_AF-A0A917JK79-F1
#
_entry.id   AF-A0A917JK79-F1
#
_cell.length_a   1.000
_cell.length_b   1.000
_cell.length_c   1.000
_cell.angle_alpha   90.00
_cell.angle_beta   90.00
_cell.angle_gamma   90.00
#
_symmetry.space_group_name_H-M   'P 1'
#
loop_
_entity.id
_entity.type
_entity.pdbx_description
1 polymer ?
#
loop_
_entity_poly.entity_id
_entity_poly.type
_entity_poly.pdbx_seq_one_letter_code
_entity_poly.pdbx_strand_id
1 'polypeptide(L)'
;MAGVEEVRAGIALANQKMQEGIAALQQTNLVLEEAQQALVSATQGSTQEEMQHAHGMLAEAMQTINGVQGTLQATIASTEGYAGRL
;
A
#
# COMPACT_ATOMS: atom_id res chain seq x y z
N MET A 1 1.49 21.82 28.04
CA MET A 1 0.50 21.71 26.95
C MET A 1 1.32 21.76 25.67
N ALA A 2 1.23 20.72 24.83
CA ALA A 2 1.96 20.77 23.57
C ALA A 2 1.50 22.01 22.78
N GLY A 3 2.44 22.84 22.34
CA GLY A 3 2.12 24.02 21.55
C GLY A 3 1.47 23.61 20.23
N VAL A 4 0.67 24.49 19.63
CA VAL A 4 0.09 24.27 18.28
C VAL A 4 1.16 23.85 17.27
N GLU A 5 2.37 24.41 17.39
CA GLU A 5 3.52 24.09 16.55
C GLU A 5 4.01 22.65 16.72
N GLU A 6 4.03 22.12 17.95
CA GLU A 6 4.42 20.73 18.22
C GLU A 6 3.40 19.75 17.63
N VAL A 7 2.11 20.11 17.67
CA VAL A 7 1.04 19.29 17.04
C VAL A 7 1.21 19.29 15.52
N ARG A 8 1.45 20.45 14.88
CA ARG A 8 1.72 20.52 13.43
C ARG A 8 2.95 19.69 13.05
N ALA A 9 4.04 19.81 13.81
CA ALA A 9 5.26 19.04 13.57
C ALA A 9 5.03 17.53 13.71
N GLY A 10 4.28 17.10 14.73
CA GLY A 10 3.91 15.69 14.91
C GLY A 10 3.08 15.13 13.75
N ILE A 11 2.11 15.92 13.24
CA ILE A 11 1.30 15.54 12.08
C ILE A 11 2.17 15.44 10.82
N ALA A 12 3.06 16.41 10.59
CA ALA A 12 3.97 16.40 9.45
C ALA A 12 4.85 15.13 9.45
N LEU A 13 5.39 14.76 10.62
CA LEU A 13 6.16 13.53 10.77
C LEU A 13 5.32 12.27 10.49
N ALA A 14 4.10 12.20 11.03
CA ALA A 14 3.21 11.07 10.78
C ALA A 14 2.87 10.93 9.29
N ASN A 15 2.61 12.05 8.60
CA ASN A 15 2.33 12.06 7.17
C ASN A 15 3.54 11.63 6.34
N GLN A 16 4.73 12.09 6.70
CA GLN A 16 5.97 11.63 6.06
C GLN A 16 6.10 10.10 6.18
N LYS A 17 5.84 9.52 7.35
CA LYS A 17 5.90 8.06 7.55
C LYS A 17 4.84 7.31 6.75
N MET A 18 3.64 7.86 6.61
CA MET A 18 2.63 7.27 5.74
C MET A 18 3.03 7.35 4.26
N GLN A 19 3.67 8.43 3.81
CA GLN A 19 4.21 8.56 2.45
C GLN A 19 5.35 7.56 2.17
N GLU A 20 6.28 7.39 3.12
CA GLU A 20 7.32 6.35 3.07
C GLU A 20 6.68 4.94 2.95
N GLY A 21 5.61 4.68 3.73
CA GLY A 21 4.84 3.44 3.65
C GLY A 21 4.16 3.23 2.29
N ILE A 22 3.55 4.26 1.72
CA ILE A 22 2.95 4.20 0.36
C ILE A 22 4.01 3.83 -0.68
N ALA A 23 5.19 4.44 -0.64
CA ALA A 23 6.28 4.12 -1.55
C ALA A 23 6.72 2.65 -1.42
N ALA A 24 6.82 2.13 -0.19
CA ALA A 24 7.13 0.72 0.05
C ALA A 24 6.02 -0.22 -0.48
N LEU A 25 4.75 0.15 -0.35
CA LEU A 25 3.62 -0.60 -0.89
C LEU A 25 3.61 -0.62 -2.43
N GLN A 26 3.95 0.52 -3.07
CA GLN A 26 4.12 0.59 -4.52
C GLN A 26 5.24 -0.33 -4.99
N GLN A 27 6.40 -0.31 -4.31
CA GLN A 27 7.49 -1.22 -4.60
C GLN A 27 7.09 -2.69 -4.38
N THR A 28 6.30 -2.98 -3.35
CA THR A 28 5.78 -4.32 -3.09
C THR A 28 4.91 -4.80 -4.25
N ASN A 29 4.00 -3.97 -4.77
CA ASN A 29 3.18 -4.32 -5.94
C ASN A 29 4.04 -4.69 -7.16
N LEU A 30 5.11 -3.93 -7.44
CA LEU A 30 6.02 -4.24 -8.56
C LEU A 30 6.64 -5.64 -8.40
N VAL A 31 7.11 -5.97 -7.19
CA VAL A 31 7.67 -7.30 -6.90
C VAL A 31 6.60 -8.40 -7.03
N LEU A 32 5.36 -8.14 -6.65
CA LEU A 32 4.26 -9.10 -6.79
C LEU A 32 3.83 -9.28 -8.26
N GLU A 33 3.90 -8.25 -9.09
CA GLU A 33 3.69 -8.35 -10.53
C GLU A 33 4.75 -9.24 -11.20
N GLU A 34 6.01 -9.08 -10.82
CA GLU A 34 7.11 -9.96 -11.27
C GLU A 34 6.88 -11.41 -10.80
N ALA A 35 6.47 -11.60 -9.54
CA ALA A 35 6.15 -12.92 -9.02
C ALA A 35 4.95 -13.56 -9.76
N GLN A 36 3.93 -12.78 -10.12
CA GLN A 36 2.80 -13.24 -10.91
C GLN A 36 3.26 -13.72 -12.29
N GLN A 37 4.11 -12.95 -12.98
CA GLN A 37 4.64 -13.33 -14.28
C GLN A 37 5.50 -14.60 -14.21
N ALA A 38 6.36 -14.70 -13.20
CA ALA A 38 7.18 -15.89 -12.95
C ALA A 38 6.30 -17.12 -12.69
N LEU A 39 5.22 -16.96 -11.90
CA LEU A 39 4.27 -18.02 -11.62
C LEU A 39 3.55 -18.48 -12.88
N VAL A 40 3.04 -17.54 -13.69
CA VAL A 40 2.38 -17.86 -14.98
C VAL A 40 3.34 -18.60 -15.88
N SER A 41 4.59 -18.14 -16.00
CA SER A 41 5.61 -18.82 -16.81
C SER A 41 5.92 -20.24 -16.32
N ALA A 42 5.98 -20.44 -15.01
CA ALA A 42 6.27 -21.75 -14.42
C ALA A 42 5.11 -22.74 -14.55
N THR A 43 3.88 -22.25 -14.67
CA THR A 43 2.66 -23.07 -14.79
C THR A 43 2.14 -23.21 -16.22
N GLN A 44 2.81 -22.59 -17.20
CA GLN A 44 2.46 -22.75 -18.62
C GLN A 44 2.43 -24.23 -19.01
N GLY A 45 1.28 -24.70 -19.49
CA GLY A 45 1.04 -26.09 -19.88
C GLY A 45 0.53 -27.01 -18.76
N SER A 46 0.39 -26.50 -17.52
CA SER A 46 -0.26 -27.21 -16.42
C SER A 46 -1.74 -26.82 -16.34
N THR A 47 -2.64 -27.81 -16.25
CA THR A 47 -4.08 -27.61 -16.01
C THR A 47 -4.46 -27.82 -14.54
N GLN A 48 -3.54 -27.56 -13.61
CA GLN A 48 -3.78 -27.75 -12.18
C GLN A 48 -4.62 -26.62 -11.58
N GLU A 49 -5.76 -26.99 -11.00
CA GLU A 49 -6.71 -26.10 -10.31
C GLU A 49 -6.06 -25.34 -9.13
N GLU A 50 -5.09 -25.97 -8.46
CA GLU A 50 -4.30 -25.38 -7.37
C GLU A 50 -3.54 -24.12 -7.82
N MET A 51 -3.03 -24.10 -9.06
CA MET A 51 -2.33 -22.94 -9.60
C MET A 51 -3.27 -21.80 -9.92
N GLN A 52 -4.48 -22.10 -10.38
CA GLN A 52 -5.50 -21.10 -10.62
C GLN A 52 -5.96 -20.45 -9.33
N HIS A 53 -6.07 -21.23 -8.24
CA HIS A 53 -6.32 -20.70 -6.90
C HIS A 53 -5.16 -19.80 -6.42
N ALA A 54 -3.90 -20.22 -6.58
CA ALA A 54 -2.73 -19.43 -6.20
C ALA A 54 -2.65 -18.07 -6.95
N HIS A 55 -2.98 -18.06 -8.25
CA HIS A 55 -3.10 -16.81 -9.02
C HIS A 55 -4.18 -15.88 -8.46
N GLY A 56 -5.32 -16.43 -8.04
CA GLY A 56 -6.39 -15.66 -7.39
C GLY A 56 -5.95 -15.04 -6.07
N MET A 57 -5.29 -15.82 -5.20
CA MET A 57 -4.76 -15.32 -3.92
C MET A 57 -3.75 -14.20 -4.11
N LEU A 58 -2.87 -14.29 -5.12
CA LEU A 58 -1.90 -13.24 -5.41
C LEU A 58 -2.58 -11.95 -5.91
N ALA A 59 -3.60 -12.08 -6.77
CA ALA A 59 -4.38 -10.94 -7.24
C ALA A 59 -5.13 -10.25 -6.08
N GLU A 60 -5.69 -11.01 -5.14
CA GLU A 60 -6.33 -10.48 -3.93
C GLU A 60 -5.34 -9.71 -3.05
N ALA A 61 -4.11 -10.23 -2.89
CA ALA A 61 -3.06 -9.54 -2.15
C ALA A 61 -2.71 -8.18 -2.76
N MET A 62 -2.54 -8.12 -4.09
CA MET A 62 -2.28 -6.86 -4.81
C MET A 62 -3.45 -5.87 -4.67
N GLN A 63 -4.69 -6.35 -4.76
CA GLN A 63 -5.88 -5.52 -4.54
C GLN A 63 -5.92 -4.95 -3.12
N THR A 64 -5.59 -5.77 -2.12
CA THR A 64 -5.51 -5.35 -0.71
C THR A 64 -4.47 -4.26 -0.51
N ILE A 65 -3.28 -4.43 -1.09
CA ILE A 65 -2.20 -3.42 -1.04
C ILE A 65 -2.67 -2.09 -1.63
N ASN A 66 -3.36 -2.11 -2.77
CA ASN A 66 -3.91 -0.89 -3.38
C ASN A 66 -4.96 -0.23 -2.48
N GLY A 67 -5.81 -1.01 -1.81
CA GLY A 67 -6.77 -0.49 -0.82
C GLY A 67 -6.11 0.18 0.38
N VAL A 68 -5.01 -0.41 0.88
CA VAL A 68 -4.21 0.17 1.97
C VAL A 68 -3.58 1.50 1.51
N GLN A 69 -3.01 1.57 0.31
CA GLN A 69 -2.45 2.82 -0.23
C GLN A 69 -3.51 3.94 -0.28
N GLY A 70 -4.72 3.64 -0.78
CA GLY A 70 -5.82 4.60 -0.80
C GLY A 70 -6.23 5.06 0.60
N THR A 71 -6.28 4.14 1.58
CA THR A 71 -6.60 4.45 2.98
C THR A 71 -5.55 5.37 3.61
N LEU A 72 -4.26 5.12 3.35
CA LEU A 72 -3.16 5.97 3.83
C LEU A 72 -3.23 7.37 3.20
N GLN A 73 -3.49 7.48 1.89
CA GLN A 73 -3.66 8.77 1.21
C GLN A 73 -4.84 9.57 1.79
N ALA A 74 -5.98 8.92 2.03
CA ALA A 74 -7.14 9.57 2.67
C ALA A 74 -6.82 10.03 4.09
N THR A 75 -6.03 9.24 4.84
CA THR A 75 -5.59 9.60 6.19
C THR A 75 -4.68 10.83 6.17
N ILE A 76 -3.69 10.88 5.26
CA ILE A 76 -2.82 12.05 5.06
C ILE A 76 -3.67 13.30 4.77
N ALA A 77 -4.62 13.21 3.83
CA ALA A 77 -5.47 14.37 3.49
C ALA A 77 -6.29 14.88 4.70
N SER A 78 -6.79 13.95 5.53
CA SER A 78 -7.53 14.29 6.75
C SER A 78 -6.65 14.99 7.79
N THR A 79 -5.44 14.49 8.02
CA THR A 79 -4.51 15.07 8.99
C THR A 79 -3.94 16.41 8.52
N GLU A 80 -3.67 16.59 7.22
CA GLU A 80 -3.29 17.88 6.63
C GLU A 80 -4.40 18.92 6.77
N GLY A 81 -5.65 18.52 6.51
CA GLY A 81 -6.81 19.38 6.71
C GLY A 81 -6.99 19.83 8.15
N TYR A 82 -6.68 18.96 9.12
CA TYR A 82 -6.68 19.33 10.53
C TYR A 82 -5.50 20.27 10.87
N ALA A 83 -4.28 19.95 10.45
CA ALA A 83 -3.09 20.77 10.72
C ALA A 83 -3.18 22.18 10.12
N GLY A 84 -3.85 22.35 8.99
CA GLY A 84 -4.09 23.66 8.37
C GLY A 84 -5.13 24.53 9.09
N ARG A 85 -5.97 23.94 9.95
CA ARG A 85 -6.99 24.65 10.75
C ARG A 85 -6.53 25.04 12.15
N LEU A 86 -5.46 24.39 12.64
CA LEU A 86 -4.75 24.81 13.85
C LEU A 86 -4.11 26.18 13.65
#